data_AF-A0A2A2K0S7-F1
#
_entry.id   AF-A0A2A2K0S7-F1
#
_cell.length_a   1.000
_cell.length_b   1.000
_cell.length_c   1.000
_cell.angle_alpha   90.00
_cell.angle_beta   90.00
_cell.angle_gamma   90.00
#
_symmetry.space_group_name_H-M   'P 1'
#
loop_
_entity.id
_entity.type
_entity.pdbx_description
1 polymer ?
#
loop_
_entity_poly.entity_id
_entity_poly.type
_entity_poly.pdbx_seq_one_letter_code
_entity_poly.pdbx_strand_id
1 'polypeptide(L)'
;MNDKIIQFQKLHDLLDMKEEAKDIKSELAKHEDNFNDAVRKRSMIISRFDSKDNDNEDHFLEQLRLIEEKIHFHREKISQLQQQQVNQREAIVILETEIKMEENGKN
;
A
#
# COMPACT_ATOMS: atom_id res chain seq x y z
N MET A 1 -7.20 6.19 -39.88
CA MET A 1 -8.36 6.10 -38.96
C MET A 1 -8.02 5.24 -37.73
N ASN A 2 -7.33 4.11 -37.91
CA ASN A 2 -6.87 3.25 -36.82
C ASN A 2 -5.93 3.93 -35.80
N ASP A 3 -4.96 4.73 -36.25
CA ASP A 3 -3.95 5.30 -35.33
C ASP A 3 -4.52 6.30 -34.33
N LYS A 4 -5.64 6.96 -34.66
CA LYS A 4 -6.35 7.86 -33.75
C LYS A 4 -7.11 7.10 -32.67
N ILE A 5 -7.65 5.92 -33.01
CA ILE A 5 -8.37 5.06 -32.05
C ILE A 5 -7.39 4.46 -31.06
N ILE A 6 -6.24 3.98 -31.54
CA ILE A 6 -5.16 3.43 -30.69
C ILE A 6 -4.62 4.48 -29.72
N GLN A 7 -4.38 5.71 -30.20
CA GLN A 7 -3.90 6.80 -29.35
C GLN A 7 -4.92 7.20 -28.27
N PHE A 8 -6.21 7.19 -28.61
CA PHE A 8 -7.27 7.48 -27.65
C PHE A 8 -7.37 6.38 -26.57
N GLN A 9 -7.22 5.12 -26.96
CA GLN A 9 -7.20 4.00 -26.02
C GLN A 9 -6.03 4.12 -25.02
N LYS A 10 -4.81 4.39 -25.51
CA LYS A 10 -3.63 4.59 -24.65
C LYS A 10 -3.81 5.72 -23.63
N LEU A 11 -4.49 6.80 -24.01
CA LEU A 11 -4.81 7.89 -23.09
C LEU A 11 -5.82 7.47 -22.01
N HIS A 12 -6.82 6.66 -22.37
CA HIS A 12 -7.75 6.09 -21.40
C HIS A 12 -7.04 5.13 -20.43
N ASP A 13 -6.23 4.20 -20.95
CA ASP A 13 -5.46 3.26 -20.14
C ASP A 13 -4.56 4.03 -19.14
N LEU A 14 -3.94 5.14 -19.58
CA LEU A 14 -3.11 5.98 -18.73
C LEU A 14 -3.92 6.66 -17.60
N LEU A 15 -5.15 7.10 -17.89
CA LEU A 15 -6.03 7.70 -16.89
C LEU A 15 -6.46 6.66 -15.85
N ASP A 16 -6.84 5.47 -16.30
CA ASP A 16 -7.24 4.37 -15.42
C ASP A 16 -6.07 3.96 -14.51
N MET A 17 -4.87 3.82 -15.06
CA MET A 17 -3.67 3.51 -14.28
C MET A 17 -3.35 4.58 -13.23
N LYS A 18 -3.58 5.87 -13.54
CA LYS A 18 -3.38 6.98 -12.60
C LYS A 18 -4.41 6.97 -11.48
N GLU A 19 -5.63 6.50 -11.73
CA GLU A 19 -6.65 6.36 -10.70
C GLU A 19 -6.32 5.19 -9.77
N GLU A 20 -5.97 4.04 -10.32
CA GLU A 20 -5.50 2.89 -9.52
C GLU A 20 -4.28 3.26 -8.65
N ALA A 21 -3.36 4.08 -9.16
CA ALA A 21 -2.23 4.57 -8.37
C ALA A 21 -2.66 5.41 -7.15
N LYS A 22 -3.77 6.15 -7.23
CA LYS A 22 -4.34 6.88 -6.08
C LYS A 22 -4.97 5.93 -5.08
N ASP A 23 -5.67 4.90 -5.55
CA ASP A 23 -6.29 3.89 -4.69
C ASP A 23 -5.24 3.13 -3.90
N ILE A 24 -4.18 2.65 -4.56
CA ILE A 24 -3.03 2.01 -3.91
C ILE A 24 -2.42 2.92 -2.85
N LYS A 25 -2.26 4.22 -3.14
CA LYS A 25 -1.72 5.20 -2.18
C LYS A 25 -2.64 5.39 -0.97
N SER A 26 -3.95 5.45 -1.19
CA SER A 26 -4.95 5.58 -0.13
C SER A 26 -4.96 4.34 0.78
N GLU A 27 -4.93 3.15 0.18
CA GLU A 27 -4.90 1.89 0.92
C GLU A 27 -3.59 1.73 1.70
N LEU A 28 -2.45 2.11 1.10
CA LEU A 28 -1.15 2.11 1.78
C LEU A 28 -1.19 2.97 3.05
N ALA A 29 -1.66 4.21 2.96
CA ALA A 29 -1.76 5.11 4.11
C ALA A 29 -2.63 4.52 5.23
N LYS A 30 -3.76 3.91 4.87
CA LYS A 30 -4.63 3.22 5.84
C LYS A 30 -3.90 2.07 6.54
N HIS A 31 -3.13 1.26 5.82
CA HIS A 31 -2.39 0.16 6.44
C HIS A 31 -1.22 0.65 7.30
N GLU A 32 -0.54 1.73 6.91
CA GLU A 32 0.51 2.39 7.71
C GLU A 32 -0.06 2.95 9.04
N ASP A 33 -1.20 3.63 9.00
CA ASP A 33 -1.88 4.14 10.20
C ASP A 33 -2.27 3.01 11.16
N ASN A 34 -2.85 1.92 10.63
CA ASN A 34 -3.23 0.77 11.43
C ASN A 34 -2.02 0.02 12.01
N PHE A 35 -0.93 -0.07 11.25
CA PHE A 35 0.33 -0.62 11.74
C PHE A 35 0.86 0.20 12.93
N ASN A 36 0.91 1.53 12.79
CA ASN A 36 1.37 2.42 13.85
C ASN A 36 0.50 2.33 15.11
N ASP A 37 -0.83 2.27 14.96
CA ASP A 37 -1.74 2.06 16.09
C ASP A 37 -1.53 0.70 16.77
N ALA A 38 -1.31 -0.37 15.99
CA ALA A 38 -1.03 -1.70 16.53
C ALA A 38 0.30 -1.74 17.30
N VAL A 39 1.35 -1.11 16.77
CA VAL A 39 2.65 -0.96 17.45
C VAL A 39 2.49 -0.18 18.77
N ARG A 40 1.70 0.91 18.77
CA ARG A 40 1.40 1.68 19.98
C ARG A 40 0.66 0.84 21.03
N LYS A 41 -0.35 0.06 20.61
CA LYS A 41 -1.09 -0.85 21.49
C LYS A 41 -0.19 -1.92 22.10
N ARG A 42 0.74 -2.48 21.31
CA ARG A 42 1.74 -3.41 21.83
C ARG A 42 2.57 -2.79 22.95
N SER A 43 3.06 -1.56 22.76
CA SER A 43 3.81 -0.86 23.81
C SER A 43 2.99 -0.69 25.09
N MET A 44 1.69 -0.37 24.98
CA MET A 44 0.79 -0.28 26.14
C MET A 44 0.60 -1.63 26.86
N ILE A 45 0.48 -2.73 26.11
CA ILE A 45 0.37 -4.08 26.67
C ILE A 45 1.62 -4.43 27.49
N ILE A 46 2.81 -4.18 26.93
CA ILE A 46 4.10 -4.41 27.60
C ILE A 46 4.21 -3.56 28.88
N SER A 47 3.91 -2.26 28.81
CA SER A 47 4.02 -1.38 29.98
C SER A 47 3.08 -1.75 31.12
N ARG A 48 1.91 -2.34 30.84
CA ARG A 48 0.98 -2.81 31.88
C ARG A 48 1.44 -4.08 32.58
N PHE A 49 2.17 -4.95 31.88
CA PHE A 49 2.75 -6.17 32.46
C PHE A 49 3.88 -5.84 33.45
N ASP A 50 4.69 -4.84 33.12
CA ASP A 50 5.80 -4.37 33.97
C ASP A 50 5.30 -3.76 35.30
N SER A 51 4.07 -3.27 35.35
CA SER A 51 3.48 -2.63 36.52
C SER A 51 2.79 -3.63 37.48
N LYS A 52 3.50 -4.62 38.02
CA LYS A 52 3.21 -5.47 39.22
C LYS A 52 1.77 -6.02 39.51
N ASP A 53 0.75 -5.77 38.69
CA ASP A 53 -0.67 -6.20 38.83
C ASP A 53 -0.93 -7.55 38.15
N ASN A 54 0.02 -8.48 38.26
CA ASN A 54 0.22 -9.48 37.22
C ASN A 54 -0.02 -10.90 37.71
N ASP A 55 -1.27 -11.18 38.08
CA ASP A 55 -1.75 -12.54 38.40
C ASP A 55 -2.27 -13.28 37.15
N ASN A 56 -2.06 -12.75 35.92
CA ASN A 56 -2.67 -13.30 34.72
C ASN A 56 -1.74 -13.27 33.48
N GLU A 57 -0.58 -13.93 33.61
CA GLU A 57 0.45 -14.07 32.57
C GLU A 57 -0.12 -14.60 31.24
N ASP A 58 -0.99 -15.62 31.29
CA ASP A 58 -1.62 -16.18 30.09
C ASP A 58 -2.45 -15.14 29.33
N HIS A 59 -3.15 -14.26 30.05
CA HIS A 59 -3.94 -13.20 29.45
C HIS A 59 -3.06 -12.14 28.76
N PHE A 60 -1.91 -11.83 29.36
CA PHE A 60 -0.93 -10.93 28.75
C PHE A 60 -0.34 -11.53 27.47
N LEU A 61 0.11 -12.79 27.54
CA LEU A 61 0.71 -13.48 26.39
C LEU A 61 -0.26 -13.58 25.23
N GLU A 62 -1.55 -13.84 25.49
CA GLU A 62 -2.58 -13.89 24.46
C GLU A 62 -2.84 -12.50 23.84
N GLN A 63 -2.91 -11.44 24.65
CA GLN A 63 -3.03 -10.07 24.11
C GLN A 63 -1.83 -9.70 23.23
N LEU A 64 -0.62 -10.10 23.65
CA LEU A 64 0.61 -9.85 22.91
C LEU A 64 0.63 -10.63 21.58
N ARG A 65 0.22 -11.90 21.59
CA ARG A 65 0.09 -12.72 20.38
C ARG A 65 -0.86 -12.08 19.38
N LEU A 66 -2.05 -11.69 19.82
CA LEU A 66 -3.08 -11.10 18.96
C LEU A 66 -2.65 -9.75 18.36
N ILE A 67 -1.90 -8.92 19.10
CA ILE A 67 -1.43 -7.65 18.55
C ILE A 67 -0.27 -7.84 17.58
N GLU A 68 0.64 -8.79 17.84
CA GLU A 68 1.73 -9.12 16.91
C GLU A 68 1.19 -9.68 15.59
N GLU A 69 0.17 -10.55 15.61
CA GLU A 69 -0.50 -11.02 14.40
C GLU A 69 -1.05 -9.87 13.54
N LYS A 70 -1.62 -8.83 14.17
CA LYS A 70 -2.10 -7.63 13.47
C LYS A 70 -0.93 -6.83 12.88
N ILE A 71 0.14 -6.64 13.65
CA ILE A 71 1.35 -5.95 13.18
C ILE A 71 1.92 -6.66 11.96
N HIS A 72 2.04 -7.99 12.00
CA HIS A 72 2.50 -8.81 10.89
C HIS A 72 1.60 -8.66 9.66
N PHE A 73 0.28 -8.76 9.84
CA PHE A 73 -0.69 -8.59 8.75
C PHE A 73 -0.55 -7.21 8.06
N HIS A 74 -0.53 -6.12 8.83
CA HIS A 74 -0.41 -4.79 8.25
C HIS A 74 0.95 -4.59 7.58
N ARG A 75 2.05 -5.12 8.15
CA ARG A 75 3.38 -5.05 7.55
C ARG A 75 3.44 -5.76 6.20
N GLU A 76 2.86 -6.95 6.09
CA GLU A 76 2.80 -7.68 4.82
C GLU A 76 2.01 -6.91 3.77
N LYS A 77 0.84 -6.38 4.15
CA LYS A 77 0.00 -5.57 3.25
C LYS A 77 0.70 -4.30 2.77
N ILE A 78 1.40 -3.59 3.66
CA ILE A 78 2.23 -2.43 3.31
C ILE A 78 3.26 -2.82 2.25
N SER A 79 3.99 -3.93 2.46
CA SER A 79 5.00 -4.38 1.50
C SER A 79 4.40 -4.73 0.14
N GLN A 80 3.23 -5.39 0.11
CA GLN A 80 2.52 -5.73 -1.13
C GLN A 80 2.10 -4.46 -1.89
N LEU A 81 1.50 -3.50 -1.19
CA LEU A 81 1.03 -2.22 -1.76
C LEU A 81 2.19 -1.34 -2.24
N GLN A 82 3.32 -1.33 -1.53
CA GLN A 82 4.54 -0.64 -1.96
C GLN A 82 5.08 -1.22 -3.27
N GLN A 83 5.11 -2.56 -3.41
CA GLN A 83 5.52 -3.19 -4.66
C GLN A 83 4.54 -2.88 -5.80
N GLN A 84 3.24 -2.94 -5.54
CA GLN A 84 2.22 -2.55 -6.53
C GLN A 84 2.38 -1.09 -6.96
N GLN A 85 2.67 -0.18 -6.02
CA GLN A 85 2.92 1.23 -6.33
C GLN A 85 4.13 1.42 -7.24
N VAL A 86 5.22 0.67 -7.03
CA VAL A 86 6.40 0.70 -7.90
C VAL A 86 6.04 0.22 -9.30
N ASN A 87 5.41 -0.95 -9.41
CA ASN A 87 4.99 -1.52 -10.70
C ASN A 87 4.06 -0.56 -11.47
N GLN A 88 3.11 0.08 -10.76
CA GLN A 88 2.19 1.02 -11.36
C GLN A 88 2.88 2.28 -11.89
N ARG A 89 3.87 2.81 -11.14
CA ARG A 89 4.67 3.95 -11.58
C ARG A 89 5.49 3.60 -12.82
N GLU A 90 6.09 2.41 -12.85
CA GLU A 90 6.86 1.95 -14.01
C GLU A 90 5.97 1.82 -15.25
N ALA A 91 4.79 1.20 -15.11
CA ALA A 91 3.81 1.06 -16.19
C ALA A 91 3.34 2.42 -16.74
N ILE A 92 3.03 3.37 -15.85
CA ILE A 92 2.66 4.75 -16.24
C ILE A 92 3.79 5.41 -17.05
N VAL A 93 5.04 5.32 -16.59
CA VAL A 93 6.19 5.93 -17.27
C VAL A 93 6.41 5.32 -18.66
N ILE A 94 6.28 4.00 -18.79
CA ILE A 94 6.37 3.30 -20.08
C ILE A 94 5.31 3.84 -21.03
N LEU A 95 4.03 3.86 -20.61
CA LEU A 95 2.93 4.30 -21.45
C LEU A 95 3.03 5.78 -21.83
N GLU A 96 3.41 6.65 -20.90
CA GLU A 96 3.68 8.08 -21.18
C GLU A 96 4.80 8.26 -22.20
N THR A 97 5.83 7.40 -22.15
CA THR A 97 6.95 7.44 -23.10
C THR A 97 6.50 6.98 -24.49
N GLU A 98 5.71 5.91 -24.59
CA GLU A 98 5.15 5.45 -25.85
C GLU A 98 4.28 6.53 -26.53
N ILE A 99 3.38 7.16 -25.77
CA ILE A 99 2.52 8.24 -26.28
C ILE A 99 3.37 9.39 -26.83
N LYS A 100 4.40 9.82 -26.09
CA LYS A 100 5.32 10.89 -26.55
C LYS A 100 6.10 10.52 -27.80
N MET A 101 6.56 9.28 -27.93
CA MET A 101 7.28 8.82 -29.13
C MET A 101 6.37 8.81 -30.36
N GLU A 102 5.12 8.37 -30.20
CA GLU A 102 4.13 8.40 -31.28
C GLU A 102 3.74 9.82 -31.70
N GLU A 103 3.67 10.76 -30.74
CA GLU A 103 3.44 12.18 -31.04
C GLU A 103 4.60 12.80 -31.82
N ASN A 104 5.84 12.50 -31.44
CA ASN A 104 7.03 13.03 -32.10
C ASN A 104 7.31 12.40 -33.48
N GLY A 105 6.95 11.13 -33.70
CA GLY A 105 7.12 10.43 -34.97
C GLY A 105 6.05 10.75 -36.03
N LYS A 106 5.02 11.53 -35.67
CA LYS A 106 3.94 11.98 -36.55
C LYS A 106 4.13 13.44 -37.05
N ASN A 107 5.24 14.09 -36.68
CA ASN A 107 5.65 15.42 -37.17
C ASN A 107 6.66 15.35 -38.31
#